data_AF-A0A1F9MKJ8-F1
#
_entry.id   AF-A0A1F9MKJ8-F1
#
_cell.length_a   1.000
_cell.length_b   1.000
_cell.length_c   1.000
_cell.angle_alpha   90.00
_cell.angle_beta   90.00
_cell.angle_gamma   90.00
#
_symmetry.space_group_name_H-M   'P 1'
#
loop_
_entity.id
_entity.type
_entity.pdbx_description
1 polymer ?
#
loop_
_entity_poly.entity_id
_entity_poly.type
_entity_poly.pdbx_seq_one_letter_code
_entity_poly.pdbx_strand_id
1 'polypeptide(L)' 'MLFEALQKFGLAADLESVHDPDEIGRFGVTKTPALIINSKVKCAGRMPSLAEIEDWLKEEVYLTK' A
#
# COMPACT_ATOMS: atom_id res chain seq x y z
N MET A 1 0.29 -0.14 -11.81
CA MET A 1 1.45 -0.25 -10.90
C MET A 1 1.20 -1.22 -9.75
N LEU A 2 0.27 -0.98 -8.81
CA LEU A 2 0.06 -1.87 -7.64
C LEU A 2 -0.40 -3.28 -8.03
N PHE A 3 -1.40 -3.39 -8.92
CA PHE A 3 -1.88 -4.68 -9.46
C PHE A 3 -0.80 -5.48 -10.20
N GLU A 4 0.09 -4.80 -10.91
CA GLU A 4 1.18 -5.44 -11.65
C GLU A 4 2.21 -6.04 -10.69
N ALA A 5 2.56 -5.31 -9.62
CA ALA A 5 3.44 -5.81 -8.57
C ALA A 5 2.84 -7.05 -7.88
N LEU A 6 1.55 -6.99 -7.50
CA LEU A 6 0.86 -8.12 -6.88
C LEU A 6 0.82 -9.37 -7.77
N GLN A 7 0.48 -9.22 -9.06
CA GLN A 7 0.48 -10.33 -10.01
C GLN A 7 1.87 -10.93 -10.22
N LYS A 8 2.91 -10.09 -10.26
CA LYS A 8 4.29 -10.55 -10.44
C LYS A 8 4.78 -11.41 -9.26
N PHE A 9 4.30 -11.14 -8.05
CA PHE A 9 4.57 -11.97 -6.89
C PHE A 9 3.53 -13.08 -6.66
N GLY A 10 2.46 -13.13 -7.46
CA GLY A 10 1.36 -14.09 -7.27
C GLY A 10 0.64 -13.94 -5.93
N LEU A 11 0.60 -12.71 -5.39
CA LEU A 11 0.02 -12.43 -4.08
C LEU A 11 -1.46 -12.09 -4.22
N ALA A 12 -2.29 -12.76 -3.42
CA ALA A 12 -3.65 -12.31 -3.16
C ALA A 12 -3.59 -11.21 -2.10
N ALA A 13 -4.03 -10.00 -2.44
CA ALA A 13 -4.16 -8.88 -1.51
C ALA A 13 -5.55 -8.27 -1.66
N ASP A 14 -6.11 -7.84 -0.53
CA ASP A 14 -7.35 -7.07 -0.53
C ASP A 14 -7.03 -5.61 -0.86
N LEU A 15 -7.74 -5.05 -1.84
CA LEU A 15 -7.50 -3.72 -2.36
C LEU A 15 -8.73 -2.86 -2.12
N GLU A 16 -8.62 -2.00 -1.11
CA GLU A 16 -9.66 -1.05 -0.76
C GLU A 16 -9.27 0.35 -1.22
N SER A 17 -10.10 0.95 -2.08
CA SER A 17 -9.91 2.32 -2.55
C SER A 17 -10.75 3.26 -1.68
N VAL A 18 -10.09 3.91 -0.73
CA VAL A 18 -10.72 4.89 0.16
C VAL A 18 -10.69 6.26 -0.50
N HIS A 19 -11.87 6.87 -0.67
CA HIS A 19 -12.01 8.22 -1.22
C HIS A 19 -12.55 9.23 -0.18
N ASP A 20 -13.10 8.73 0.93
CA ASP A 20 -13.68 9.55 1.99
C ASP A 20 -12.57 10.21 2.83
N PRO A 21 -12.51 11.56 2.88
CA PRO A 21 -11.50 12.29 3.65
C PRO A 21 -11.50 11.94 5.15
N ASP A 22 -12.69 11.69 5.71
CA ASP A 22 -12.85 11.24 7.09
C ASP A 22 -12.21 9.88 7.35
N GLU A 23 -12.37 8.92 6.44
CA GLU A 23 -11.72 7.61 6.54
C GLU A 23 -10.21 7.72 6.37
N ILE A 24 -9.75 8.51 5.39
CA ILE A 24 -8.32 8.77 5.15
C ILE A 24 -7.66 9.36 6.42
N GLY A 25 -8.33 10.31 7.06
CA GLY A 25 -7.87 10.89 8.33
C GLY A 25 -7.80 9.88 9.47
N ARG A 26 -8.72 8.90 9.54
CA ARG A 26 -8.69 7.81 10.53
C ARG A 26 -7.48 6.90 10.38
N PHE A 27 -6.97 6.72 9.16
CA PHE A 27 -5.73 5.98 8.90
C PHE A 27 -4.46 6.78 9.26
N GLY A 28 -4.59 8.00 9.79
CA GLY A 28 -3.44 8.86 10.12
C GLY A 28 -2.75 9.43 8.87
N VAL A 29 -3.39 9.34 7.71
CA VAL A 29 -2.87 9.89 6.45
C VAL A 29 -3.24 11.36 6.38
N THR A 30 -2.24 12.23 6.36
CA THR A 30 -2.44 13.69 6.25
C THR A 30 -2.37 14.20 4.81
N LYS A 31 -1.75 13.42 3.92
CA LYS A 31 -1.53 13.80 2.53
C LYS A 31 -1.77 12.60 1.63
N THR A 32 -2.59 12.79 0.60
CA THR A 32 -2.83 11.83 -0.47
C THR A 32 -2.02 12.21 -1.72
N PRO A 33 -1.64 11.26 -2.58
CA PRO A 33 -1.89 9.81 -2.50
C PRO A 33 -1.10 9.13 -1.38
N ALA A 34 -1.70 8.09 -0.79
CA ALA A 34 -1.09 7.29 0.26
C ALA A 34 -1.28 5.80 -0.04
N LEU A 35 -0.34 4.98 0.44
CA LEU A 35 -0.39 3.53 0.31
C LEU A 35 -0.21 2.90 1.69
N ILE A 36 -1.17 2.07 2.04
CA ILE A 36 -1.21 1.30 3.29
C ILE A 36 -1.15 -0.18 2.91
N ILE A 37 -0.27 -0.93 3.55
CA ILE A 37 -0.13 -2.37 3.36
C ILE A 37 -0.16 -2.99 4.76
N ASN A 38 -1.01 -4.01 4.99
CA ASN A 38 -1.19 -4.64 6.30
C ASN A 38 -1.43 -3.65 7.45
N SER A 39 -2.31 -2.67 7.24
CA SER A 39 -2.61 -1.60 8.21
C SER A 39 -1.42 -0.71 8.60
N LYS A 40 -0.30 -0.78 7.86
CA LYS A 40 0.87 0.11 8.01
C LYS A 40 0.92 1.11 6.87
N VAL A 41 1.00 2.39 7.19
CA VAL A 41 1.25 3.46 6.23
C VAL A 41 2.68 3.34 5.73
N LYS A 42 2.86 2.93 4.47
CA LYS A 42 4.20 2.88 3.83
C LYS A 42 4.54 4.20 3.15
N CYS A 43 3.51 4.93 2.71
CA CYS A 43 3.67 6.14 1.93
C CYS A 43 2.49 7.09 2.14
N ALA A 44 2.75 8.38 2.32
CA ALA A 44 1.73 9.42 2.37
C ALA A 44 2.25 10.70 1.71
N GLY A 45 1.48 11.28 0.80
CA GLY A 45 1.78 12.55 0.13
C GLY A 45 2.84 12.47 -0.97
N ARG A 46 3.22 11.26 -1.39
CA ARG A 46 4.10 11.03 -2.55
C ARG A 46 3.59 9.84 -3.35
N MET A 47 3.86 9.86 -4.65
CA MET A 47 3.55 8.73 -5.52
C MET A 47 4.72 7.74 -5.48
N PRO A 48 4.53 6.52 -4.97
CA PRO A 48 5.60 5.52 -4.91
C PRO A 48 5.94 5.00 -6.31
N SER A 49 7.20 4.61 -6.50
CA SER A 49 7.64 3.91 -7.72
C SER A 49 7.31 2.42 -7.66
N LEU A 50 7.31 1.74 -8.82
CA LEU A 50 7.06 0.29 -8.87
C LEU A 50 8.05 -0.49 -8.00
N ALA A 51 9.34 -0.14 -8.06
CA ALA A 51 10.39 -0.81 -7.28
C ALA A 51 10.16 -0.71 -5.76
N GLU A 52 9.68 0.42 -5.27
CA GLU A 52 9.35 0.61 -3.85
C GLU A 52 8.15 -0.23 -3.42
N ILE A 53 7.12 -0.31 -4.25
CA ILE A 53 5.95 -1.16 -4.00
C ILE A 53 6.40 -2.62 -3.93
N GLU A 54 7.25 -3.07 -4.86
CA GLU A 54 7.80 -4.43 -4.85
C GLU A 54 8.60 -4.73 -3.57
N ASP A 55 9.37 -3.76 -3.07
CA ASP A 55 10.16 -3.89 -1.84
C ASP A 55 9.26 -4.03 -0.60
N TRP A 56 8.23 -3.18 -0.47
CA TRP A 56 7.27 -3.27 0.63
C TRP A 56 6.46 -4.55 0.60
N LEU A 57 6.05 -5.02 -0.59
CA LEU A 57 5.36 -6.29 -0.73
C LEU A 57 6.25 -7.45 -0.29
N LYS A 58 7.53 -7.47 -0.67
CA LYS A 58 8.48 -8.48 -0.19
C LYS A 58 8.58 -8.46 1.33
N GLU A 59 8.87 -7.30 1.91
CA GLU A 59 9.04 -7.14 3.36
C GLU A 59 7.84 -7.70 4.14
N GLU A 60 6.63 -7.35 3.71
CA GLU A 60 5.40 -7.80 4.37
C GLU A 60 5.11 -9.30 4.17
N VAL A 61 5.45 -9.87 3.01
CA VAL A 61 5.36 -11.33 2.79
C VAL A 61 6.33 -12.09 3.69
N TYR A 62 7.55 -11.58 3.90
CA TYR A 62 8.51 -12.21 4.82
C TYR A 62 8.09 -12.09 6.28
N LEU A 63 7.40 -11.02 6.67
CA LEU A 63 6.90 -10.81 8.04
C LEU A 63 5.69 -11.70 8.40
N THR A 64 4.98 -12.23 7.41
CA THR A 64 3.79 -13.08 7.62
C THR A 64 4.14 -14.58 7.69
N LYS A 65 5.43 -14.93 7.58
CA LYS A 65 5.93 -16.32 7.58
C LYS A 65 6.42 -16.76 8.95
#